data_AF-A0A931IW01-F1
#
_entry.id   AF-A0A931IW01-F1
#
_cell.length_a   1.000
_cell.length_b   1.000
_cell.length_c   1.000
_cell.angle_alpha   90.00
_cell.angle_beta   90.00
_cell.angle_gamma   90.00
#
_symmetry.space_group_name_H-M   'P 1'
#
loop_
_entity.id
_entity.type
_entity.pdbx_description
1 polymer ?
#
loop_
_entity_poly.entity_id
_entity_poly.type
_entity_poly.pdbx_seq_one_letter_code
_entity_poly.pdbx_strand_id
1 'polypeptide(L)'
;MSDPRVRAFAAFSPSPGDERLGPRPAAFSDLWRPLLCLTGSLDTDPLNPGSPRGQSGAWRRAVYDAVPSGDKAELWLDGADHMSFGGNPITGPWAARRPATAVQQADRHHALISTVSADWWRAQLMDDAAARVRLSAPPAGLGPQDEWRRG
;
A
#
# COMPACT_ATOMS: atom_id res chain seq x y z
N MET A 1 3.89 -19.01 -3.22
CA MET A 1 5.27 -18.92 -3.77
C MET A 1 5.63 -20.01 -4.78
N SER A 2 4.67 -20.83 -5.19
CA SER A 2 4.87 -21.97 -6.09
C SER A 2 5.24 -21.60 -7.53
N ASP A 3 4.97 -20.37 -7.98
CA ASP A 3 5.42 -19.90 -9.29
C ASP A 3 6.83 -19.28 -9.20
N PRO A 4 7.89 -19.94 -9.74
CA PRO A 4 9.25 -19.43 -9.64
C PRO A 4 9.47 -18.13 -10.42
N ARG A 5 8.61 -17.82 -11.41
CA ARG A 5 8.79 -16.70 -12.35
C ARG A 5 8.47 -15.34 -11.72
N VAL A 6 7.62 -15.29 -10.70
CA VAL A 6 7.15 -14.02 -10.11
C VAL A 6 8.25 -13.37 -9.28
N ARG A 7 8.90 -12.32 -9.75
CA ARG A 7 10.12 -11.77 -9.10
C ARG A 7 9.86 -10.93 -7.86
N ALA A 8 8.79 -10.15 -7.84
CA ALA A 8 8.44 -9.23 -6.76
C ALA A 8 6.94 -8.87 -6.84
N PHE A 9 6.43 -8.21 -5.81
CA PHE A 9 5.04 -7.78 -5.69
C PHE A 9 4.96 -6.28 -5.38
N ALA A 10 3.90 -5.64 -5.88
CA ALA A 10 3.44 -4.35 -5.36
C ALA A 10 1.93 -4.47 -5.14
N ALA A 11 1.51 -4.35 -3.89
CA ALA A 11 0.14 -4.52 -3.48
C ALA A 11 -0.44 -3.16 -3.12
N PHE A 12 -1.42 -2.74 -3.91
CA PHE A 12 -2.13 -1.48 -3.76
C PHE A 12 -3.35 -1.74 -2.91
N SER A 13 -3.45 -1.07 -1.76
CA SER A 13 -4.58 -1.24 -0.85
C SER A 13 -4.70 -2.70 -0.34
N PRO A 14 -3.61 -3.37 0.14
CA PRO A 14 -3.62 -4.81 0.40
C PRO A 14 -4.52 -5.18 1.58
N SER A 15 -5.38 -6.19 1.40
CA SER A 15 -6.24 -6.71 2.46
C SER A 15 -5.61 -7.96 3.09
N PRO A 16 -5.53 -8.07 4.43
CA PRO A 16 -5.13 -9.30 5.11
C PRO A 16 -6.14 -10.45 4.98
N GLY A 17 -7.26 -10.23 4.27
CA GLY A 17 -8.34 -11.20 4.13
C GLY A 17 -9.33 -11.16 5.30
N ASP A 18 -10.28 -12.08 5.29
CA ASP A 18 -11.25 -12.24 6.37
C ASP A 18 -10.64 -13.03 7.52
N GLU A 19 -10.59 -12.45 8.72
CA GLU A 19 -10.08 -13.11 9.92
C GLU A 19 -10.82 -14.42 10.24
N ARG A 20 -12.08 -14.56 9.78
CA ARG A 20 -12.87 -15.80 9.89
C ARG A 20 -12.27 -16.96 9.08
N LEU A 21 -11.41 -16.68 8.11
CA LEU A 21 -10.76 -17.68 7.25
C LEU A 21 -9.40 -18.15 7.81
N GLY A 22 -8.94 -17.60 8.94
CA GLY A 22 -7.75 -18.08 9.65
C GLY A 22 -6.82 -16.96 10.17
N PRO A 23 -5.80 -17.32 10.97
CA PRO A 23 -4.87 -16.36 11.53
C PRO A 23 -3.98 -15.72 10.45
N ARG A 24 -4.05 -14.39 10.33
CA ARG A 24 -3.32 -13.56 9.36
C ARG A 24 -1.83 -13.90 9.19
N PRO A 25 -1.03 -14.12 10.26
CA PRO A 25 0.40 -14.40 10.10
C PRO A 25 0.68 -15.68 9.31
N ALA A 26 -0.17 -16.70 9.43
CA ALA A 26 0.03 -17.96 8.72
C ALA A 26 -0.11 -17.78 7.20
N ALA A 27 -1.07 -16.97 6.75
CA ALA A 27 -1.34 -16.73 5.33
C ALA A 27 -0.20 -15.99 4.60
N PHE A 28 0.56 -15.15 5.32
CA PHE A 28 1.63 -14.34 4.75
C PHE A 28 3.04 -14.84 5.07
N SER A 29 3.17 -15.83 5.97
CA SER A 29 4.46 -16.40 6.39
C SER A 29 5.32 -16.93 5.24
N ASP A 30 4.69 -17.41 4.17
CA ASP A 30 5.39 -17.90 2.97
C ASP A 30 5.71 -16.80 1.96
N LEU A 31 5.33 -15.53 2.18
CA LEU A 31 5.58 -14.43 1.24
C LEU A 31 6.98 -13.82 1.45
N TRP A 32 8.02 -14.51 0.99
CA TRP A 32 9.43 -14.09 1.19
C TRP A 32 10.04 -13.30 0.03
N ARG A 33 9.32 -13.14 -1.09
CA ARG A 33 9.79 -12.32 -2.23
C ARG A 33 9.59 -10.83 -1.94
N PRO A 34 10.31 -9.94 -2.64
CA PRO A 34 10.18 -8.52 -2.40
C PRO A 34 8.73 -8.05 -2.52
N LEU A 35 8.29 -7.23 -1.56
CA LEU A 35 6.91 -6.72 -1.49
C LEU A 35 6.88 -5.22 -1.19
N LEU A 36 6.22 -4.46 -2.06
CA LEU A 36 5.78 -3.10 -1.75
C LEU A 36 4.30 -3.11 -1.34
N CYS A 37 3.98 -2.55 -0.17
CA CYS A 37 2.62 -2.25 0.26
C CYS A 37 2.33 -0.76 0.11
N LEU A 38 1.21 -0.39 -0.50
CA LEU A 38 0.74 1.00 -0.57
C LEU A 38 -0.65 1.09 0.08
N THR A 39 -0.80 1.92 1.10
CA THR A 39 -2.07 2.06 1.84
C THR A 39 -2.16 3.45 2.50
N GLY A 40 -3.27 3.77 3.15
CA GLY A 40 -3.47 5.05 3.82
C GLY A 40 -4.37 5.02 5.04
N SER A 41 -4.42 6.12 5.77
CA SER A 41 -5.14 6.18 7.05
C SER A 41 -6.66 6.06 6.93
N LEU A 42 -7.22 6.46 5.77
CA LEU A 42 -8.66 6.35 5.46
C LEU A 42 -8.97 5.16 4.54
N ASP A 43 -8.01 4.27 4.27
CA ASP A 43 -8.18 3.04 3.48
C ASP A 43 -8.93 1.96 4.27
N THR A 44 -10.14 2.31 4.66
CA THR A 44 -11.07 1.48 5.44
C THR A 44 -11.70 0.38 4.57
N ASP A 45 -12.51 -0.49 5.18
CA ASP A 45 -13.39 -1.42 4.46
C ASP A 45 -14.70 -0.71 4.09
N PRO A 46 -14.85 -0.19 2.84
CA PRO A 46 -16.04 0.56 2.45
C PRO A 46 -17.31 -0.31 2.40
N LEU A 47 -17.15 -1.64 2.39
CA LEU A 47 -18.26 -2.58 2.35
C LEU A 47 -18.76 -2.94 3.76
N ASN A 48 -17.94 -2.75 4.80
CA ASN A 48 -18.28 -3.06 6.19
C ASN A 48 -17.92 -1.92 7.16
N PRO A 49 -18.54 -0.73 7.02
CA PRO A 49 -18.17 0.46 7.81
C PRO A 49 -18.39 0.29 9.32
N GLY A 50 -19.32 -0.57 9.75
CA GLY A 50 -19.56 -0.85 11.17
C GLY A 50 -18.57 -1.80 11.83
N SER A 51 -17.63 -2.38 11.07
CA SER A 51 -16.60 -3.28 11.60
C SER A 51 -15.36 -2.52 12.06
N PRO A 52 -14.44 -3.12 12.83
CA PRO A 52 -13.13 -2.50 13.12
C PRO A 52 -12.35 -2.12 11.84
N ARG A 53 -12.50 -2.88 10.75
CA ARG A 53 -11.89 -2.57 9.43
C ARG A 53 -12.49 -1.34 8.77
N GLY A 54 -13.72 -0.97 9.13
CA GLY A 54 -14.41 0.21 8.66
C GLY A 54 -13.93 1.52 9.31
N GLN A 55 -13.10 1.45 10.35
CA GLN A 55 -12.77 2.62 11.19
C GLN A 55 -11.42 3.26 10.87
N SER A 56 -10.44 2.47 10.39
CA SER A 56 -9.09 2.95 10.12
C SER A 56 -8.44 2.06 9.07
N GLY A 57 -7.55 2.61 8.24
CA GLY A 57 -6.73 1.84 7.31
C GLY A 57 -5.62 0.99 7.95
N ALA A 58 -5.46 1.03 9.29
CA ALA A 58 -4.45 0.24 10.01
C ALA A 58 -4.56 -1.27 9.73
N TRP A 59 -5.77 -1.76 9.43
CA TRP A 59 -5.97 -3.17 9.06
C TRP A 59 -5.29 -3.57 7.75
N ARG A 60 -5.10 -2.64 6.79
CA ARG A 60 -4.35 -2.88 5.55
C ARG A 60 -2.85 -2.97 5.82
N ARG A 61 -2.33 -2.07 6.67
CA ARG A 61 -0.94 -2.08 7.17
C ARG A 61 -0.56 -3.39 7.87
N ALA A 62 -1.53 -4.07 8.47
CA ALA A 62 -1.32 -5.39 9.07
C ALA A 62 -0.77 -6.44 8.08
N VAL A 63 -0.93 -6.25 6.76
CA VAL A 63 -0.28 -7.11 5.75
C VAL A 63 1.24 -6.95 5.79
N TYR A 64 1.76 -5.72 5.82
CA TYR A 64 3.20 -5.47 5.93
C TYR A 64 3.78 -6.11 7.20
N ASP A 65 3.05 -6.00 8.32
CA ASP A 65 3.48 -6.55 9.60
C ASP A 65 3.47 -8.09 9.63
N ALA A 66 2.55 -8.72 8.87
CA ALA A 66 2.43 -10.18 8.81
C ALA A 66 3.45 -10.85 7.85
N VAL A 67 4.01 -10.10 6.90
CA VAL A 67 5.05 -10.60 5.99
C VAL A 67 6.38 -10.71 6.74
N PRO A 68 7.16 -11.79 6.56
CA PRO A 68 8.52 -11.89 7.12
C PRO A 68 9.40 -10.68 6.79
N SER A 69 10.45 -10.46 7.58
CA SER A 69 11.47 -9.46 7.25
C SER A 69 12.19 -9.80 5.94
N GLY A 70 12.69 -8.78 5.26
CA GLY A 70 13.32 -8.95 3.94
C GLY A 70 13.26 -7.67 3.11
N ASP A 71 13.30 -7.80 1.79
CA ASP A 71 13.13 -6.65 0.90
C ASP A 71 11.64 -6.29 0.80
N LYS A 72 11.08 -5.76 1.89
CA LYS A 72 9.72 -5.21 1.93
C LYS A 72 9.74 -3.72 2.21
N ALA A 73 8.76 -3.02 1.66
CA ALA A 73 8.56 -1.60 1.90
C ALA A 73 7.07 -1.27 2.05
N GLU A 74 6.76 -0.22 2.80
CA GLU A 74 5.41 0.35 2.93
C GLU A 74 5.44 1.84 2.68
N LEU A 75 4.57 2.29 1.77
CA LEU A 75 4.14 3.68 1.68
C LEU A 75 2.77 3.82 2.36
N TRP A 76 2.74 4.55 3.46
CA TRP A 76 1.52 4.92 4.16
C TRP A 76 1.22 6.40 3.95
N LEU A 77 0.05 6.68 3.37
CA LEU A 77 -0.38 8.04 3.05
C LEU A 77 -1.51 8.46 3.98
N ASP A 78 -1.26 9.48 4.79
CA ASP A 78 -2.30 10.06 5.61
C ASP A 78 -3.35 10.76 4.75
N GLY A 79 -4.62 10.56 5.10
CA GLY A 79 -5.78 11.06 4.38
C GLY A 79 -6.09 10.30 3.09
N ALA A 80 -5.30 9.30 2.67
CA ALA A 80 -5.64 8.49 1.50
C ALA A 80 -6.73 7.47 1.83
N ASP A 81 -7.75 7.39 0.99
CA ASP A 81 -8.82 6.39 1.07
C ASP A 81 -8.56 5.22 0.11
N HIS A 82 -9.44 4.22 0.13
CA HIS A 82 -9.32 3.03 -0.74
C HIS A 82 -9.19 3.40 -2.23
N MET A 83 -9.88 4.46 -2.59
CA MET A 83 -9.97 4.99 -3.93
C MET A 83 -8.70 5.72 -4.40
N SER A 84 -7.87 6.24 -3.48
CA SER A 84 -6.58 6.87 -3.81
C SER A 84 -5.59 5.92 -4.51
N PHE A 85 -5.75 4.60 -4.32
CA PHE A 85 -4.89 3.57 -4.92
C PHE A 85 -5.39 3.06 -6.27
N GLY A 86 -6.49 3.60 -6.77
CA GLY A 86 -6.96 3.39 -8.14
C GLY A 86 -6.24 4.32 -9.13
N GLY A 87 -5.95 3.83 -10.33
CA GLY A 87 -5.26 4.60 -11.38
C GLY A 87 -6.17 5.48 -12.24
N ASN A 88 -7.49 5.43 -12.05
CA ASN A 88 -8.46 6.14 -12.88
C ASN A 88 -9.22 7.20 -12.06
N PRO A 89 -9.62 8.33 -12.68
CA PRO A 89 -10.56 9.26 -12.08
C PRO A 89 -11.85 8.54 -11.67
N ILE A 90 -12.36 8.88 -10.50
CA ILE A 90 -13.56 8.26 -9.96
C ILE A 90 -14.75 9.14 -10.29
N THR A 91 -15.79 8.53 -10.82
CA THR A 91 -17.01 9.20 -11.23
C THR A 91 -18.22 8.62 -10.51
N GLY A 92 -19.34 9.34 -10.55
CA GLY A 92 -20.61 8.88 -10.00
C GLY A 92 -20.70 8.91 -8.47
N PRO A 93 -21.64 8.18 -7.88
CA PRO A 93 -21.97 8.27 -6.45
C PRO A 93 -20.80 7.96 -5.51
N TRP A 94 -19.83 7.17 -5.95
CA TRP A 94 -18.64 6.84 -5.17
C TRP A 94 -17.67 8.02 -5.05
N ALA A 95 -17.57 8.87 -6.07
CA ALA A 95 -16.76 10.09 -6.02
C ALA A 95 -17.27 11.05 -4.93
N ALA A 96 -18.60 11.20 -4.84
CA ALA A 96 -19.25 12.07 -3.86
C ALA A 96 -19.13 11.57 -2.41
N ARG A 97 -18.79 10.30 -2.21
CA ARG A 97 -18.64 9.66 -0.88
C ARG A 97 -17.20 9.68 -0.37
N ARG A 98 -16.24 10.13 -1.17
CA ARG A 98 -14.84 10.18 -0.76
C ARG A 98 -14.65 11.24 0.34
N PRO A 99 -13.80 10.97 1.35
CA PRO A 99 -13.39 11.98 2.32
C PRO A 99 -12.78 13.20 1.62
N ALA A 100 -13.12 14.40 2.08
CA ALA A 100 -12.62 15.64 1.48
C ALA A 100 -11.07 15.71 1.47
N THR A 101 -10.42 15.19 2.52
CA THR A 101 -8.96 15.11 2.61
C THR A 101 -8.36 14.24 1.50
N ALA A 102 -8.98 13.09 1.19
CA ALA A 102 -8.52 12.20 0.12
C ALA A 102 -8.67 12.85 -1.27
N VAL A 103 -9.69 13.67 -1.46
CA VAL A 103 -9.90 14.44 -2.70
C VAL A 103 -8.88 15.58 -2.82
N GLN A 104 -8.70 16.35 -1.75
CA GLN A 104 -7.76 17.49 -1.72
C GLN A 104 -6.31 17.07 -1.93
N GLN A 105 -5.93 15.87 -1.48
CA GLN A 105 -4.57 15.36 -1.58
C GLN A 105 -4.35 14.41 -2.78
N ALA A 106 -5.35 14.24 -3.66
CA ALA A 106 -5.33 13.23 -4.71
C ALA A 106 -4.09 13.30 -5.61
N ASP A 107 -3.72 14.49 -6.10
CA ASP A 107 -2.56 14.67 -6.97
C ASP A 107 -1.26 14.31 -6.26
N ARG A 108 -1.13 14.69 -4.98
CA ARG A 108 0.04 14.38 -4.15
C ARG A 108 0.16 12.87 -3.91
N HIS A 109 -0.95 12.22 -3.56
CA HIS A 109 -1.00 10.77 -3.35
C HIS A 109 -0.66 10.02 -4.65
N HIS A 110 -1.24 10.43 -5.79
CA HIS A 110 -0.94 9.83 -7.09
C HIS A 110 0.52 10.00 -7.51
N ALA A 111 1.11 11.17 -7.27
CA ALA A 111 2.52 11.42 -7.58
C ALA A 111 3.45 10.51 -6.74
N LEU A 112 3.19 10.38 -5.44
CA LEU A 112 3.95 9.50 -4.54
C LEU A 112 3.80 8.02 -4.93
N ILE A 113 2.56 7.56 -5.15
CA ILE A 113 2.26 6.19 -5.58
C ILE A 113 2.99 5.86 -6.89
N SER A 114 2.91 6.75 -7.88
CA SER A 114 3.54 6.56 -9.18
C SER A 114 5.07 6.51 -9.07
N THR A 115 5.66 7.43 -8.30
CA THR A 115 7.11 7.52 -8.12
C THR A 115 7.65 6.27 -7.41
N VAL A 116 7.05 5.91 -6.28
CA VAL A 116 7.49 4.78 -5.46
C VAL A 116 7.30 3.46 -6.20
N SER A 117 6.15 3.25 -6.86
CA SER A 117 5.91 2.02 -7.61
C SER A 117 6.80 1.89 -8.85
N ALA A 118 7.10 3.00 -9.54
CA ALA A 118 8.04 2.99 -10.66
C ALA A 118 9.46 2.65 -10.19
N ASP A 119 9.95 3.29 -9.13
CA ASP A 119 11.26 2.97 -8.55
C ASP A 119 11.34 1.53 -8.06
N TRP A 120 10.26 1.03 -7.44
CA TRP A 120 10.15 -0.36 -7.02
C TRP A 120 10.36 -1.31 -8.19
N TRP A 121 9.62 -1.14 -9.29
CA TRP A 121 9.78 -2.02 -10.45
C TRP A 121 11.14 -1.91 -11.11
N ARG A 122 11.70 -0.71 -11.21
CA ARG A 122 13.06 -0.51 -11.74
C ARG A 122 14.10 -1.24 -10.89
N ALA A 123 13.99 -1.15 -9.56
CA ALA A 123 14.90 -1.82 -8.64
C ALA A 123 14.79 -3.36 -8.72
N GLN A 124 13.57 -3.90 -8.83
CA GLN A 124 13.32 -5.34 -8.77
C GLN A 124 13.45 -6.07 -10.11
N LEU A 125 13.18 -5.39 -11.23
CA LEU A 125 13.11 -6.01 -12.56
C LEU A 125 14.23 -5.58 -13.50
N MET A 126 14.91 -4.47 -13.22
CA MET A 126 15.94 -3.90 -14.10
C MET A 126 17.30 -3.70 -13.42
N ASP A 127 17.43 -4.14 -12.17
CA ASP A 127 18.65 -3.95 -11.34
C ASP A 127 19.10 -2.47 -11.25
N ASP A 128 18.15 -1.54 -11.30
CA ASP A 128 18.44 -0.11 -11.24
C ASP A 128 18.97 0.30 -9.85
N ALA A 129 20.29 0.49 -9.77
CA ALA A 129 20.96 0.90 -8.54
C ALA A 129 20.50 2.28 -8.03
N ALA A 130 20.17 3.22 -8.91
CA ALA A 130 19.69 4.54 -8.51
C ALA A 130 18.29 4.46 -7.91
N ALA A 131 17.42 3.60 -8.45
CA ALA A 131 16.10 3.32 -7.86
C ALA A 131 16.24 2.66 -6.48
N ARG A 132 17.18 1.72 -6.32
CA ARG A 132 17.48 1.13 -4.99
C ARG A 132 17.88 2.17 -3.97
N VAL A 133 18.72 3.15 -4.35
CA VAL A 133 19.13 4.27 -3.49
C VAL A 133 17.95 5.19 -3.16
N ARG A 134 17.10 5.53 -4.14
CA ARG A 134 15.90 6.35 -3.85
C ARG A 134 14.97 5.67 -2.84
N LEU A 135 14.79 4.36 -2.95
CA LEU A 135 13.95 3.57 -2.04
C LEU A 135 14.61 3.32 -0.67
N SER A 136 15.89 3.63 -0.46
CA SER A 136 16.54 3.45 0.86
C SER A 136 16.25 4.60 1.83
N ALA A 137 15.57 5.65 1.37
CA ALA A 137 15.16 6.79 2.17
C ALA A 137 13.66 7.09 1.94
N PRO A 138 12.99 7.83 2.84
CA PRO A 138 11.64 8.32 2.59
C PRO A 138 11.59 9.14 1.29
N PRO A 139 10.60 8.90 0.40
CA PRO A 139 10.46 9.65 -0.84
C PRO A 139 10.20 11.13 -0.56
N ALA A 140 10.61 12.01 -1.48
CA ALA A 140 10.27 13.42 -1.39
C ALA A 140 8.75 13.62 -1.55
N GLY A 141 8.18 14.60 -0.83
CA GLY A 141 6.76 14.95 -0.92
C GLY A 141 5.84 14.24 0.08
N LEU A 142 6.39 13.45 1.00
CA LEU A 142 5.64 12.95 2.16
C LEU A 142 5.11 14.12 3.00
N GLY A 143 3.86 14.00 3.42
CA GLY A 143 3.26 14.88 4.41
C GLY A 143 3.74 14.54 5.83
N PRO A 144 3.47 15.40 6.82
CA PRO A 144 3.95 15.22 8.20
C PRO A 144 3.49 13.93 8.89
N GLN A 145 2.38 13.34 8.43
CA GLN A 145 1.76 12.13 8.98
C GLN A 145 1.85 10.94 8.02
N ASP A 146 2.49 11.11 6.86
CA ASP A 146 2.81 9.98 6.00
C ASP A 146 4.00 9.22 6.58
N GLU A 147 4.10 7.93 6.26
CA GLU A 147 5.20 7.10 6.71
C GLU A 147 5.80 6.30 5.56
N TRP A 148 7.11 6.14 5.61
CA TRP A 148 7.87 5.21 4.77
C TRP A 148 8.55 4.19 5.67
N ARG A 149 8.26 2.91 5.45
CA ARG A 149 8.90 1.79 6.15
C ARG A 149 9.65 0.93 5.14
N ARG A 150 10.79 0.41 5.56
CA ARG A 150 11.55 -0.58 4.80
C ARG A 150 12.28 -1.54 5.73
N GLY A 151 12.33 -2.82 5.37
CA GLY A 151 12.98 -3.91 6.10
C GLY A 151 12.03 -5.01 6.53
#